data_AF-A0A939XHT8-F1
#
_entry.id   AF-A0A939XHT8-F1
#
_cell.length_a   1.000
_cell.length_b   1.000
_cell.length_c   1.000
_cell.angle_alpha   90.00
_cell.angle_beta   90.00
_cell.angle_gamma   90.00
#
_symmetry.space_group_name_H-M   'P 1'
#
loop_
_entity.id
_entity.type
_entity.pdbx_description
1 polymer ?
#
loop_
_entity_poly.entity_id
_entity_poly.type
_entity_poly.pdbx_seq_one_letter_code
_entity_poly.pdbx_strand_id
1 'polypeptide(L)'
;MITFLCCITFLIAGFFTYGRFVERKLFHVNPERQTPCFRMRDGVDYEPLKTWRVFIIQFLNIAGLGPIFGAILGAAYGPMAYLWITLGCVFMGAVHDFFSGMLSVRSNGRSMPVVVGQYLGSGARKFMNVFLAFTLIGIGCSFVTGPADLLNNMLPVSKLFWVIVIFAYYILATMLPINKIIGKIYPVFGMLLLFMALAVSGAMIYRFATGSLPMLELSADSFRNFHAQPDKFRLFPMLFVVISCGAISGFHSTQTPMMARCLENEKDGRKVFYGAMITEGIVAMIWATAAINYFGGPDGLNTAATDGNTPAIIVNAICNDWLGKVGAVLAVLGVVLCPITSGDTAFRSLRLMLGDALKLNQVPIRNRLVLALPIFLVAAFCCMMDFTVLWNYVGIGNQIVACIMLWTFAKYLSRTMKHLFLSVPATFLTYICVSYFMMAPHVNGGLALSPAVGYIVAGAISLAAFVTFNLYCVKRQTAKRKFLAA
;
A
#
# COMPACT_ATOMS: atom_id res chain seq x y z
N MET A 1 -1.08 18.14 -20.13
CA MET A 1 -2.17 17.90 -19.15
C MET A 1 -3.11 16.75 -19.54
N ILE A 2 -3.18 16.31 -20.80
CA ILE A 2 -4.17 15.33 -21.29
C ILE A 2 -4.00 13.98 -20.58
N THR A 3 -2.79 13.42 -20.58
CA THR A 3 -2.48 12.13 -19.96
C THR A 3 -2.86 12.10 -18.48
N PHE A 4 -2.49 13.16 -17.75
CA PHE A 4 -2.82 13.31 -16.33
C PHE A 4 -4.33 13.30 -16.11
N LEU A 5 -5.08 14.13 -16.84
CA LEU A 5 -6.54 14.20 -16.72
C LEU A 5 -7.23 12.89 -17.12
N CYS A 6 -6.74 12.21 -18.15
CA CYS A 6 -7.22 10.89 -18.55
C CYS A 6 -7.00 9.86 -17.44
N CYS A 7 -5.81 9.83 -16.81
CA CYS A 7 -5.52 8.93 -15.71
C CYS A 7 -6.41 9.19 -14.49
N ILE A 8 -6.57 10.45 -14.08
CA ILE A 8 -7.47 10.85 -12.99
C ILE A 8 -8.91 10.46 -13.29
N THR A 9 -9.38 10.75 -14.51
CA THR A 9 -10.73 10.38 -14.95
C THR A 9 -10.93 8.87 -14.92
N PHE A 10 -9.93 8.09 -15.37
CA PHE A 10 -9.99 6.64 -15.36
C PHE A 10 -10.04 6.07 -13.94
N LEU A 11 -9.24 6.60 -13.00
CA LEU A 11 -9.27 6.23 -11.59
C LEU A 11 -10.67 6.45 -10.99
N ILE A 12 -11.24 7.64 -11.21
CA ILE A 12 -12.58 8.01 -10.72
C ILE A 12 -13.64 7.12 -11.38
N ALA A 13 -13.61 6.96 -12.70
CA ALA A 13 -14.54 6.11 -13.43
C ALA A 13 -14.45 4.65 -12.96
N GLY A 14 -13.26 4.16 -12.66
CA GLY A 14 -13.00 2.82 -12.13
C GLY A 14 -13.75 2.55 -10.82
N PHE A 15 -13.87 3.53 -9.92
CA PHE A 15 -14.66 3.40 -8.69
C PHE A 15 -16.16 3.21 -8.97
N PHE A 16 -16.73 3.99 -9.89
CA PHE A 16 -18.16 3.97 -10.19
C PHE A 16 -18.57 2.78 -11.08
N THR A 17 -17.67 2.31 -11.93
CA THR A 17 -17.91 1.22 -12.89
C THR A 17 -17.38 -0.11 -12.37
N TYR A 18 -16.06 -0.33 -12.45
CA TYR A 18 -15.42 -1.59 -12.09
C TYR A 18 -15.60 -1.92 -10.60
N GLY A 19 -15.51 -0.94 -9.70
CA GLY A 19 -15.81 -1.12 -8.28
C GLY A 19 -17.23 -1.65 -8.03
N ARG A 20 -18.23 -1.15 -8.76
CA ARG A 20 -19.63 -1.63 -8.66
C ARG A 20 -19.77 -3.05 -9.22
N PHE A 21 -19.03 -3.39 -10.27
CA PHE A 21 -18.94 -4.77 -10.77
C PHE A 21 -18.32 -5.71 -9.72
N VAL A 22 -17.21 -5.31 -9.10
CA VAL A 22 -16.52 -6.08 -8.05
C VAL A 22 -17.45 -6.32 -6.86
N GLU A 23 -18.12 -5.27 -6.36
CA GLU A 23 -19.06 -5.34 -5.25
C GLU A 23 -20.25 -6.29 -5.54
N ARG A 24 -20.92 -6.09 -6.68
CA ARG A 24 -22.19 -6.78 -6.97
C ARG A 24 -22.03 -8.14 -7.62
N LYS A 25 -21.06 -8.27 -8.53
CA LYS A 25 -20.91 -9.46 -9.38
C LYS A 25 -19.78 -10.38 -8.91
N LEU A 26 -18.71 -9.87 -8.29
CA LEU A 26 -17.65 -10.74 -7.77
C LEU A 26 -17.91 -11.14 -6.32
N PHE A 27 -18.07 -10.16 -5.42
CA PHE A 27 -18.11 -10.42 -3.97
C PHE A 27 -19.50 -10.76 -3.43
N HIS A 28 -20.55 -10.17 -4.02
CA HIS A 28 -21.95 -10.30 -3.58
C HIS A 28 -22.13 -9.80 -2.14
N VAL A 29 -22.00 -8.48 -1.98
CA VAL A 29 -22.24 -7.79 -0.71
C VAL A 29 -23.66 -8.01 -0.22
N ASN A 30 -23.82 -8.31 1.08
CA ASN A 30 -25.13 -8.51 1.71
C ASN A 30 -25.39 -7.41 2.76
N PRO A 31 -26.28 -6.44 2.48
CA PRO A 31 -26.63 -5.36 3.42
C PRO A 31 -27.32 -5.83 4.72
N GLU A 32 -27.91 -7.02 4.72
CA GLU A 32 -28.63 -7.59 5.88
C GLU A 32 -27.68 -8.33 6.83
N ARG A 33 -26.44 -8.58 6.43
CA ARG A 33 -25.47 -9.23 7.32
C ARG A 33 -25.06 -8.26 8.42
N GLN A 34 -25.32 -8.65 9.67
CA GLN A 34 -24.82 -7.94 10.84
C GLN A 34 -23.28 -7.95 10.87
N THR A 35 -22.70 -6.76 10.96
CA THR A 35 -21.24 -6.56 10.95
C THR A 35 -20.62 -6.76 12.35
N PRO A 36 -19.29 -6.92 12.43
CA PRO A 36 -18.62 -7.21 13.70
C PRO A 36 -18.76 -6.09 14.74
N CYS A 37 -18.89 -4.83 14.33
CA CYS A 37 -19.03 -3.69 15.26
C CYS A 37 -20.27 -3.79 16.16
N PHE A 38 -21.33 -4.47 15.70
CA PHE A 38 -22.54 -4.69 16.50
C PHE A 38 -22.50 -6.02 17.24
N ARG A 39 -22.00 -7.08 16.60
CA ARG A 39 -22.02 -8.44 17.17
C ARG A 39 -20.94 -8.70 18.21
N MET A 40 -19.82 -7.98 18.14
CA MET A 40 -18.63 -8.19 18.98
C MET A 40 -18.19 -6.91 19.69
N ARG A 41 -19.14 -6.01 19.96
CA ARG A 41 -18.85 -4.68 20.51
C ARG A 41 -18.10 -4.79 21.84
N ASP A 42 -16.94 -4.14 21.91
CA ASP A 42 -16.07 -4.13 23.09
C ASP A 42 -15.72 -2.71 23.57
N GLY A 43 -16.19 -1.68 22.85
CA GLY A 43 -15.91 -0.27 23.13
C GLY A 43 -14.46 0.17 22.88
N VAL A 44 -13.62 -0.72 22.33
CA VAL A 44 -12.18 -0.50 22.12
C VAL A 44 -11.80 -0.71 20.65
N ASP A 45 -11.93 -1.94 20.15
CA ASP A 45 -11.54 -2.32 18.78
C ASP A 45 -12.77 -2.55 17.88
N TYR A 46 -13.92 -2.89 18.46
CA TYR A 46 -15.19 -3.13 17.79
C TYR A 46 -16.20 -2.08 18.23
N GLU A 47 -16.32 -1.01 17.46
CA GLU A 47 -17.23 0.10 17.73
C GLU A 47 -17.77 0.66 16.41
N PRO A 48 -19.09 0.89 16.27
CA PRO A 48 -19.63 1.46 15.04
C PRO A 48 -19.13 2.89 14.84
N LEU A 49 -18.58 3.16 13.66
CA LEU A 49 -18.17 4.49 13.25
C LEU A 49 -18.89 4.88 11.95
N LYS A 50 -19.26 6.16 11.84
CA LYS A 50 -19.82 6.72 10.60
C LYS A 50 -18.92 6.42 9.41
N THR A 51 -19.50 5.99 8.30
CA THR A 51 -18.79 5.56 7.08
C THR A 51 -17.71 6.54 6.60
N TRP A 52 -17.97 7.86 6.65
CA TRP A 52 -16.98 8.86 6.24
C TRP A 52 -15.74 8.89 7.16
N ARG A 53 -15.91 8.63 8.47
CA ARG A 53 -14.78 8.53 9.41
C ARG A 53 -13.97 7.28 9.11
N VAL A 54 -14.64 6.14 8.90
CA VAL A 54 -13.98 4.88 8.54
C VAL A 54 -13.22 5.04 7.22
N PHE A 55 -13.79 5.75 6.24
CA PHE A 55 -13.13 6.06 4.98
C PHE A 55 -11.85 6.89 5.18
N ILE A 56 -11.92 8.02 5.89
CA ILE A 56 -10.74 8.88 6.09
C ILE A 56 -9.67 8.15 6.91
N ILE A 57 -10.05 7.39 7.94
CA ILE A 57 -9.11 6.61 8.75
C ILE A 57 -8.48 5.49 7.90
N GLN A 58 -9.28 4.76 7.11
CA GLN A 58 -8.76 3.77 6.17
C GLN A 58 -7.77 4.40 5.21
N PHE A 59 -8.15 5.51 4.58
CA PHE A 59 -7.31 6.27 3.65
C PHE A 59 -5.99 6.68 4.31
N LEU A 60 -6.01 7.26 5.51
CA LEU A 60 -4.79 7.62 6.22
C LEU A 60 -3.93 6.40 6.59
N ASN A 61 -4.56 5.31 7.04
CA ASN A 61 -3.83 4.11 7.46
C ASN A 61 -3.10 3.44 6.29
N ILE A 62 -3.59 3.61 5.05
CA ILE A 62 -2.94 3.10 3.84
C ILE A 62 -2.00 4.14 3.18
N ALA A 63 -2.37 5.42 3.26
CA ALA A 63 -1.60 6.53 2.72
C ALA A 63 -0.47 6.94 3.68
N GLY A 64 0.61 6.15 3.69
CA GLY A 64 1.89 6.49 4.33
C GLY A 64 2.84 7.22 3.38
N LEU A 65 4.16 6.94 3.46
CA LEU A 65 5.13 7.46 2.48
C LEU A 65 4.91 6.90 1.07
N GLY A 66 4.36 5.69 0.98
CA GLY A 66 4.22 4.92 -0.24
C GLY A 66 3.64 5.68 -1.44
N PRO A 67 2.42 6.25 -1.36
CA PRO A 67 1.82 6.98 -2.49
C PRO A 67 2.55 8.26 -2.89
N ILE A 68 3.47 8.78 -2.07
CA ILE A 68 4.24 9.98 -2.41
C ILE A 68 5.63 9.56 -2.88
N PHE A 69 6.40 8.91 -2.02
CA PHE A 69 7.79 8.54 -2.28
C PHE A 69 7.89 7.44 -3.34
N GLY A 70 7.04 6.42 -3.26
CA GLY A 70 6.98 5.37 -4.28
C GLY A 70 6.56 5.92 -5.65
N ALA A 71 5.64 6.88 -5.68
CA ALA A 71 5.24 7.54 -6.92
C ALA A 71 6.39 8.38 -7.53
N ILE A 72 7.12 9.16 -6.71
CA ILE A 72 8.27 9.95 -7.16
C ILE A 72 9.39 9.03 -7.67
N LEU A 73 9.76 8.00 -6.91
CA LEU A 73 10.79 7.04 -7.29
C LEU A 73 10.37 6.25 -8.55
N GLY A 74 9.10 5.89 -8.65
CA GLY A 74 8.55 5.22 -9.82
C GLY A 74 8.52 6.11 -11.07
N ALA A 75 8.29 7.42 -10.89
CA ALA A 75 8.28 8.39 -11.97
C ALA A 75 9.66 8.56 -12.63
N ALA A 76 10.75 8.22 -11.94
CA ALA A 76 12.10 8.16 -12.51
C ALA A 76 12.23 7.10 -13.63
N TYR A 77 11.36 6.09 -13.67
CA TYR A 77 11.30 5.14 -14.79
C TYR A 77 10.57 5.69 -16.02
N GLY A 78 9.97 6.87 -15.90
CA GLY A 78 9.26 7.57 -16.96
C GLY A 78 7.73 7.42 -16.88
N PRO A 79 7.01 7.87 -17.94
CA PRO A 79 5.55 7.93 -17.96
C PRO A 79 4.83 6.58 -17.81
N MET A 80 5.54 5.45 -17.94
CA MET A 80 5.02 4.11 -17.61
C MET A 80 4.50 4.01 -16.17
N ALA A 81 5.03 4.84 -15.26
CA ALA A 81 4.50 4.99 -13.91
C ALA A 81 3.01 5.35 -13.91
N TYR A 82 2.56 6.22 -14.82
CA TYR A 82 1.16 6.66 -14.87
C TYR A 82 0.22 5.51 -15.25
N LEU A 83 0.63 4.68 -16.22
CA LEU A 83 -0.13 3.51 -16.63
C LEU A 83 -0.24 2.51 -15.49
N TRP A 84 0.87 2.23 -14.80
CA TRP A 84 0.86 1.28 -13.69
C TRP A 84 0.05 1.78 -12.49
N ILE A 85 0.20 3.05 -12.08
CA ILE A 85 -0.63 3.64 -11.03
C ILE A 85 -2.10 3.52 -11.42
N THR A 86 -2.48 3.89 -12.65
CA THR A 86 -3.88 3.90 -13.07
C THR A 86 -4.48 2.50 -13.17
N LEU A 87 -3.86 1.63 -13.98
CA LEU A 87 -4.39 0.29 -14.26
C LEU A 87 -4.22 -0.64 -13.05
N GLY A 88 -3.07 -0.58 -12.39
CA GLY A 88 -2.79 -1.33 -11.16
C GLY A 88 -3.77 -0.95 -10.06
N CYS A 89 -3.99 0.35 -9.83
CA CYS A 89 -4.93 0.80 -8.79
C CYS A 89 -6.37 0.32 -9.05
N VAL A 90 -6.91 0.52 -10.26
CA VAL A 90 -8.29 0.15 -10.56
C VAL A 90 -8.50 -1.37 -10.55
N PHE A 91 -7.67 -2.12 -11.28
CA PHE A 91 -7.93 -3.54 -11.53
C PHE A 91 -7.30 -4.48 -10.50
N MET A 92 -6.31 -4.01 -9.73
CA MET A 92 -5.58 -4.84 -8.77
C MET A 92 -5.69 -4.30 -7.35
N GLY A 93 -5.15 -3.11 -7.07
CA GLY A 93 -5.07 -2.57 -5.71
C GLY A 93 -6.43 -2.34 -5.05
N ALA A 94 -7.34 -1.65 -5.74
CA ALA A 94 -8.65 -1.33 -5.15
C ALA A 94 -9.51 -2.59 -4.97
N VAL A 95 -9.35 -3.58 -5.85
CA VAL A 95 -9.93 -4.92 -5.67
C VAL A 95 -9.32 -5.63 -4.47
N HIS A 96 -7.99 -5.58 -4.35
CA HIS A 96 -7.25 -6.19 -3.25
C HIS A 96 -7.69 -5.63 -1.88
N ASP A 97 -7.80 -4.32 -1.74
CA ASP A 97 -8.19 -3.67 -0.49
C ASP A 97 -9.66 -3.96 -0.16
N PHE A 98 -10.53 -3.92 -1.17
CA PHE A 98 -11.92 -4.31 -1.01
C PHE A 98 -12.08 -5.76 -0.53
N PHE A 99 -11.42 -6.72 -1.18
CA PHE A 99 -11.50 -8.11 -0.74
C PHE A 99 -10.86 -8.33 0.63
N SER A 100 -9.75 -7.67 0.94
CA SER A 100 -9.12 -7.71 2.27
C SER A 100 -10.12 -7.30 3.36
N GLY A 101 -10.79 -6.16 3.17
CA GLY A 101 -11.75 -5.61 4.12
C GLY A 101 -12.97 -6.47 4.25
N MET A 102 -13.56 -6.84 3.13
CA MET A 102 -14.81 -7.57 3.14
C MET A 102 -14.64 -9.01 3.64
N LEU A 103 -13.51 -9.67 3.36
CA LEU A 103 -13.22 -10.97 3.98
C LEU A 103 -12.91 -10.83 5.46
N SER A 104 -12.28 -9.74 5.91
CA SER A 104 -12.11 -9.47 7.33
C SER A 104 -13.46 -9.25 8.02
N VAL A 105 -14.38 -8.46 7.44
CA VAL A 105 -15.76 -8.27 7.94
C VAL A 105 -16.44 -9.63 8.10
N ARG A 106 -16.39 -10.48 7.08
CA ARG A 106 -16.97 -11.85 7.11
C ARG A 106 -16.23 -12.82 8.04
N SER A 107 -15.01 -12.48 8.41
CA SER A 107 -14.18 -13.22 9.37
C SER A 107 -14.16 -12.56 10.75
N ASN A 108 -15.10 -11.66 11.03
CA ASN A 108 -15.28 -11.01 12.34
C ASN A 108 -14.15 -10.06 12.72
N GLY A 109 -13.58 -9.36 11.73
CA GLY A 109 -12.46 -8.43 11.92
C GLY A 109 -11.13 -9.12 12.25
N ARG A 110 -10.98 -10.41 11.92
CA ARG A 110 -9.74 -11.17 12.14
C ARG A 110 -8.59 -10.66 11.26
N SER A 111 -7.37 -10.86 11.75
CA SER A 111 -6.12 -10.49 11.07
C SER A 111 -5.89 -11.32 9.80
N MET A 112 -5.11 -10.75 8.87
CA MET A 112 -4.87 -11.35 7.55
C MET A 112 -4.27 -12.76 7.59
N PRO A 113 -3.29 -13.09 8.44
CA PRO A 113 -2.79 -14.46 8.51
C PRO A 113 -3.87 -15.49 8.85
N VAL A 114 -4.86 -15.11 9.67
CA VAL A 114 -5.98 -15.99 9.99
C VAL A 114 -6.88 -16.19 8.77
N VAL A 115 -7.18 -15.12 8.05
CA VAL A 115 -7.96 -15.19 6.79
C VAL A 115 -7.22 -16.05 5.76
N VAL A 116 -5.92 -15.81 5.54
CA VAL A 116 -5.08 -16.64 4.66
C VAL A 116 -5.13 -18.11 5.09
N GLY A 117 -5.03 -18.38 6.39
CA GLY A 117 -5.11 -19.73 6.94
C GLY A 117 -6.43 -20.46 6.67
N GLN A 118 -7.55 -19.72 6.66
CA GLN A 118 -8.88 -20.30 6.37
C GLN A 118 -9.00 -20.80 4.92
N TYR A 119 -8.30 -20.17 3.98
CA TYR A 119 -8.42 -20.48 2.55
C TYR A 119 -7.24 -21.29 1.99
N LEU A 120 -6.01 -20.94 2.36
CA LEU A 120 -4.77 -21.54 1.86
C LEU A 120 -4.14 -22.56 2.84
N GLY A 121 -4.64 -22.64 4.07
CA GLY A 121 -4.22 -23.65 5.05
C GLY A 121 -3.18 -23.16 6.07
N SER A 122 -2.84 -24.04 7.02
CA SER A 122 -2.03 -23.71 8.19
C SER A 122 -0.59 -23.32 7.86
N GLY A 123 0.02 -23.94 6.84
CA GLY A 123 1.36 -23.59 6.36
C GLY A 123 1.44 -22.14 5.89
N ALA A 124 0.50 -21.73 5.04
CA ALA A 124 0.41 -20.35 4.55
C ALA A 124 0.18 -19.35 5.69
N ARG A 125 -0.63 -19.70 6.69
CA ARG A 125 -0.80 -18.86 7.90
C ARG A 125 0.49 -18.67 8.68
N LYS A 126 1.26 -19.74 8.92
CA LYS A 126 2.54 -19.67 9.64
C LYS A 126 3.54 -18.80 8.88
N PHE A 127 3.66 -19.01 7.56
CA PHE A 127 4.49 -18.17 6.70
C PHE A 127 4.07 -16.70 6.80
N MET A 128 2.78 -16.40 6.66
CA MET A 128 2.26 -15.04 6.72
C MET A 128 2.53 -14.35 8.07
N ASN A 129 2.40 -15.06 9.19
CA ASN A 129 2.72 -14.50 10.51
C ASN A 129 4.19 -14.02 10.60
N VAL A 130 5.12 -14.85 10.13
CA VAL A 130 6.55 -14.54 10.18
C VAL A 130 6.90 -13.46 9.16
N PHE A 131 6.45 -13.63 7.92
CA PHE A 131 6.78 -12.73 6.82
C PHE A 131 6.20 -11.32 7.03
N LEU A 132 4.94 -11.22 7.45
CA LEU A 132 4.36 -9.92 7.78
C LEU A 132 5.05 -9.26 8.97
N ALA A 133 5.61 -10.02 9.92
CA ALA A 133 6.36 -9.42 11.01
C ALA A 133 7.56 -8.63 10.50
N PHE A 134 8.36 -9.24 9.63
CA PHE A 134 9.50 -8.56 8.99
C PHE A 134 9.04 -7.37 8.14
N THR A 135 8.02 -7.55 7.30
CA THR A 135 7.52 -6.48 6.43
C THR A 135 6.97 -5.30 7.21
N LEU A 136 6.21 -5.53 8.30
CA LEU A 136 5.66 -4.45 9.13
C LEU A 136 6.75 -3.72 9.93
N ILE A 137 7.80 -4.40 10.38
CA ILE A 137 8.97 -3.74 10.97
C ILE A 137 9.62 -2.84 9.93
N GLY A 138 9.87 -3.33 8.71
CA GLY A 138 10.47 -2.54 7.63
C GLY A 138 9.67 -1.29 7.28
N ILE A 139 8.34 -1.43 7.17
CA ILE A 139 7.42 -0.32 6.92
C ILE A 139 7.46 0.68 8.07
N GLY A 140 7.34 0.19 9.31
CA GLY A 140 7.42 1.04 10.50
C GLY A 140 8.73 1.83 10.55
N CYS A 141 9.86 1.17 10.29
CA CYS A 141 11.18 1.81 10.24
C CYS A 141 11.26 2.88 9.14
N SER A 142 10.75 2.57 7.95
CA SER A 142 10.75 3.50 6.81
C SER A 142 9.93 4.76 7.12
N PHE A 143 8.82 4.59 7.85
CA PHE A 143 7.92 5.66 8.27
C PHE A 143 8.43 6.43 9.51
N VAL A 144 9.50 5.96 10.15
CA VAL A 144 10.29 6.75 11.11
C VAL A 144 11.36 7.56 10.37
N THR A 145 12.16 6.89 9.54
CA THR A 145 13.34 7.50 8.92
C THR A 145 12.98 8.56 7.88
N GLY A 146 11.95 8.33 7.06
CA GLY A 146 11.54 9.29 6.02
C GLY A 146 11.09 10.64 6.57
N PRO A 147 10.16 10.69 7.54
CA PRO A 147 9.80 11.94 8.22
C PRO A 147 10.97 12.57 8.98
N ALA A 148 11.83 11.77 9.61
CA ALA A 148 13.03 12.28 10.30
C ALA A 148 14.01 12.95 9.33
N ASP A 149 14.18 12.40 8.12
CA ASP A 149 14.98 13.02 7.05
C ASP A 149 14.38 14.34 6.59
N LEU A 150 13.06 14.40 6.41
CA LEU A 150 12.38 15.64 6.04
C LEU A 150 12.56 16.71 7.12
N LEU A 151 12.34 16.36 8.39
CA LEU A 151 12.50 17.28 9.52
C LEU A 151 13.96 17.74 9.71
N ASN A 152 14.94 16.86 9.50
CA ASN A 152 16.36 17.22 9.56
C ASN A 152 16.77 18.23 8.48
N ASN A 153 16.15 18.16 7.29
CA ASN A 153 16.42 19.12 6.22
C ASN A 153 15.72 20.48 6.45
N MET A 154 14.65 20.51 7.24
CA MET A 154 13.87 21.72 7.50
C MET A 154 14.29 22.46 8.77
N LEU A 155 14.87 21.74 9.75
CA LEU A 155 15.23 22.26 11.06
C LEU A 155 16.67 21.88 11.38
N PRO A 156 17.45 22.75 12.06
CA PRO A 156 18.85 22.51 12.40
C PRO A 156 19.01 21.51 13.57
N VAL A 157 18.37 20.34 13.45
CA VAL A 157 18.29 19.29 14.47
C VAL A 157 18.60 17.95 13.81
N SER A 158 19.41 17.10 14.46
CA SER A 158 19.90 15.86 13.87
C SER A 158 18.79 14.87 13.56
N LYS A 159 18.94 14.08 12.48
CA LYS A 159 18.04 12.98 12.12
C LYS A 159 17.80 12.03 13.30
N LEU A 160 18.86 11.69 14.05
CA LEU A 160 18.78 10.79 15.20
C LEU A 160 17.83 11.31 16.29
N PHE A 161 17.85 12.61 16.58
CA PHE A 161 16.92 13.20 17.53
C PHE A 161 15.47 12.98 17.09
N TRP A 162 15.15 13.24 15.83
CA TRP A 162 13.80 13.02 15.30
C TRP A 162 13.39 11.55 15.31
N VAL A 163 14.30 10.63 14.97
CA VAL A 163 14.07 9.19 15.08
C VAL A 163 13.69 8.79 16.51
N ILE A 164 14.42 9.29 17.52
CA ILE A 164 14.13 9.03 18.94
C ILE A 164 12.76 9.58 19.34
N VAL A 165 12.43 10.81 18.94
CA VAL A 165 11.13 11.45 19.23
C VAL A 165 9.97 10.65 18.62
N ILE A 166 10.09 10.25 17.35
CA ILE A 166 9.05 9.48 16.67
C ILE A 166 8.88 8.09 17.33
N PHE A 167 9.97 7.41 17.68
CA PHE A 167 9.88 6.13 18.39
C PHE A 167 9.25 6.27 19.77
N ALA A 168 9.60 7.31 20.54
CA ALA A 168 8.98 7.58 21.82
C ALA A 168 7.46 7.77 21.66
N TYR A 169 7.02 8.50 20.63
CA TYR A 169 5.61 8.60 20.26
C TYR A 169 5.00 7.23 19.92
N TYR A 170 5.64 6.38 19.12
CA TYR A 170 5.10 5.06 18.76
C TYR A 170 4.96 4.12 19.95
N ILE A 171 5.93 4.10 20.86
CA ILE A 171 5.84 3.30 22.09
C ILE A 171 4.63 3.76 22.91
N LEU A 172 4.42 5.07 23.07
CA LEU A 172 3.26 5.60 23.78
C LEU A 172 1.95 5.28 23.04
N ALA A 173 1.91 5.50 21.72
CA ALA A 173 0.71 5.37 20.93
C ALA A 173 0.23 3.91 20.82
N THR A 174 1.15 2.96 20.64
CA THR A 174 0.83 1.52 20.60
C THR A 174 0.25 1.02 21.92
N MET A 175 0.53 1.69 23.04
CA MET A 175 -0.02 1.35 24.35
C MET A 175 -1.46 1.88 24.55
N LEU A 176 -1.88 2.90 23.80
CA LEU A 176 -3.17 3.56 23.94
C LEU A 176 -4.29 2.86 23.14
N PRO A 177 -5.55 2.89 23.63
CA PRO A 177 -6.71 2.41 22.88
C PRO A 177 -6.91 3.13 21.54
N ILE A 178 -7.46 2.43 20.54
CA ILE A 178 -7.72 2.95 19.18
C ILE A 178 -8.55 4.25 19.22
N ASN A 179 -9.60 4.27 20.03
CA ASN A 179 -10.59 5.37 20.04
C ASN A 179 -10.05 6.72 20.55
N LYS A 180 -8.91 6.75 21.26
CA LYS A 180 -8.38 8.01 21.81
C LYS A 180 -7.63 8.85 20.79
N ILE A 181 -6.89 8.21 19.89
CA ILE A 181 -6.04 8.88 18.90
C ILE A 181 -6.63 8.72 17.49
N ILE A 182 -6.83 7.47 17.06
CA ILE A 182 -7.24 7.13 15.69
C ILE A 182 -8.65 7.66 15.38
N GLY A 183 -9.58 7.57 16.33
CA GLY A 183 -10.95 8.05 16.11
C GLY A 183 -11.10 9.58 16.06
N LYS A 184 -10.16 10.34 16.65
CA LYS A 184 -10.30 11.80 16.87
C LYS A 184 -9.32 12.62 16.04
N ILE A 185 -8.05 12.25 16.03
CA ILE A 185 -6.96 13.07 15.47
C ILE A 185 -6.70 12.68 14.01
N TYR A 186 -6.68 11.38 13.71
CA TYR A 186 -6.32 10.87 12.39
C TYR A 186 -7.22 11.40 11.26
N PRO A 187 -8.55 11.57 11.43
CA PRO A 187 -9.36 12.18 10.39
C PRO A 187 -8.88 13.56 9.94
N VAL A 188 -8.32 14.36 10.85
CA VAL A 188 -7.76 15.68 10.53
C VAL A 188 -6.54 15.54 9.63
N PHE A 189 -5.61 14.64 9.95
CA PHE A 189 -4.41 14.40 9.12
C PHE A 189 -4.77 13.83 7.74
N GLY A 190 -5.73 12.91 7.67
CA GLY A 190 -6.22 12.39 6.39
C GLY A 190 -6.81 13.50 5.51
N MET A 191 -7.57 14.44 6.09
CA MET A 191 -8.08 15.61 5.36
C MET A 191 -6.96 16.56 4.92
N LEU A 192 -5.94 16.78 5.77
CA LEU A 192 -4.78 17.61 5.43
C LEU A 192 -3.97 17.02 4.28
N LEU A 193 -3.80 15.70 4.22
CA LEU A 193 -3.16 15.02 3.11
C LEU A 193 -3.91 15.23 1.79
N LEU A 194 -5.25 15.10 1.82
CA LEU A 194 -6.08 15.39 0.65
C LEU A 194 -5.99 16.85 0.23
N PHE A 195 -6.05 17.77 1.19
CA PHE A 195 -5.91 19.19 0.92
C PHE A 195 -4.55 19.52 0.27
N MET A 196 -3.46 18.95 0.77
CA MET A 196 -2.14 19.11 0.18
C MET A 196 -2.09 18.56 -1.26
N ALA A 197 -2.62 17.36 -1.51
CA ALA A 197 -2.66 16.79 -2.86
C ALA A 197 -3.47 17.67 -3.84
N LEU A 198 -4.60 18.21 -3.38
CA LEU A 198 -5.41 19.16 -4.16
C LEU A 198 -4.68 20.49 -4.39
N ALA A 199 -3.96 21.00 -3.39
CA ALA A 199 -3.17 22.23 -3.52
C ALA A 199 -2.05 22.08 -4.55
N VAL A 200 -1.28 20.99 -4.50
CA VAL A 200 -0.24 20.68 -5.49
C VAL A 200 -0.85 20.51 -6.89
N SER A 201 -1.99 19.83 -6.99
CA SER A 201 -2.71 19.70 -8.27
C SER A 201 -3.18 21.04 -8.82
N GLY A 202 -3.73 21.91 -7.96
CA GLY A 202 -4.17 23.25 -8.34
C GLY A 202 -3.02 24.12 -8.82
N ALA A 203 -1.88 24.10 -8.13
CA ALA A 203 -0.67 24.80 -8.56
C ALA A 203 -0.14 24.26 -9.90
N MET A 204 -0.13 22.94 -10.08
CA MET A 204 0.26 22.31 -11.35
C MET A 204 -0.64 22.73 -12.51
N ILE A 205 -1.96 22.76 -12.31
CA ILE A 205 -2.93 23.20 -13.32
C ILE A 205 -2.77 24.69 -13.63
N TYR A 206 -2.60 25.53 -12.61
CA TYR A 206 -2.38 26.97 -12.77
C TYR A 206 -1.09 27.26 -13.55
N ARG A 207 0.01 26.57 -13.24
CA ARG A 207 1.30 26.71 -13.91
C ARG A 207 1.25 26.23 -15.37
N PHE A 208 0.52 25.15 -15.64
CA PHE A 208 0.23 24.73 -17.02
C PHE A 208 -0.59 25.78 -17.78
N ALA A 209 -1.65 26.32 -17.17
CA ALA A 209 -2.52 27.31 -17.81
C ALA A 209 -1.80 28.65 -18.11
N THR A 210 -0.80 29.01 -17.31
CA THR A 210 0.06 30.19 -17.52
C THR A 210 1.24 29.94 -18.47
N GLY A 211 1.39 28.71 -18.98
CA GLY A 211 2.50 28.32 -19.87
C GLY A 211 3.86 28.16 -19.17
N SER A 212 3.90 28.27 -17.84
CA SER A 212 5.14 28.20 -17.05
C SER A 212 5.62 26.77 -16.77
N LEU A 213 4.79 25.76 -17.05
CA LEU A 213 5.12 24.35 -16.85
C LEU A 213 4.65 23.53 -18.07
N PRO A 214 5.55 23.13 -18.98
CA PRO A 214 5.20 22.19 -20.03
C PRO A 214 4.88 20.84 -19.39
N MET A 215 3.74 20.25 -19.76
CA MET A 215 3.29 18.99 -19.21
C MET A 215 3.65 17.85 -20.16
N LEU A 216 4.44 16.90 -19.69
CA LEU A 216 4.81 15.73 -20.47
C LEU A 216 3.61 14.81 -20.69
N GLU A 217 3.41 14.45 -21.96
CA GLU A 217 2.34 13.57 -22.41
C GLU A 217 2.88 12.17 -22.72
N LEU A 218 2.01 11.17 -22.55
CA LEU A 218 2.32 9.80 -22.97
C LEU A 218 2.36 9.74 -24.49
N SER A 219 3.46 9.23 -25.03
CA SER A 219 3.69 9.01 -26.46
C SER A 219 4.25 7.60 -26.70
N ALA A 220 4.43 7.21 -27.96
CA ALA A 220 5.07 5.94 -28.30
C ALA A 220 6.50 5.83 -27.71
N ASP A 221 7.24 6.94 -27.66
CA ASP A 221 8.59 7.01 -27.08
C ASP A 221 8.62 6.84 -25.55
N SER A 222 7.44 6.92 -24.91
CA SER A 222 7.30 6.71 -23.47
C SER A 222 7.43 5.25 -23.06
N PHE A 223 7.34 4.29 -24.00
CA PHE A 223 7.42 2.85 -23.74
C PHE A 223 8.87 2.35 -23.66
N ARG A 224 9.71 3.05 -22.91
CA ARG A 224 11.12 2.66 -22.64
C ARG A 224 11.47 2.92 -21.18
N ASN A 225 12.62 2.43 -20.74
CA ASN A 225 13.15 2.74 -19.42
C ASN A 225 13.88 4.09 -19.45
N PHE A 226 13.45 5.05 -18.63
CA PHE A 226 14.07 6.36 -18.50
C PHE A 226 15.05 6.46 -17.30
N HIS A 227 15.22 5.38 -16.54
CA HIS A 227 16.10 5.43 -15.37
C HIS A 227 17.56 5.62 -15.79
N ALA A 228 18.32 6.46 -15.07
CA ALA A 228 19.73 6.77 -15.37
C ALA A 228 20.68 5.56 -15.39
N GLN A 229 20.32 4.46 -14.71
CA GLN A 229 21.07 3.21 -14.72
C GLN A 229 20.14 2.07 -15.11
N PRO A 230 19.76 1.95 -16.40
CA PRO A 230 18.68 1.06 -16.83
C PRO A 230 19.02 -0.43 -16.66
N ASP A 231 20.31 -0.78 -16.64
CA ASP A 231 20.78 -2.14 -16.36
C ASP A 231 20.65 -2.52 -14.88
N LYS A 232 20.81 -1.56 -13.97
CA LYS A 232 20.66 -1.79 -12.53
C LYS A 232 19.19 -1.70 -12.11
N PHE A 233 18.50 -0.71 -12.63
CA PHE A 233 17.09 -0.41 -12.36
C PHE A 233 16.25 -0.69 -13.60
N ARG A 234 16.06 -1.98 -13.88
CA ARG A 234 15.23 -2.42 -15.00
C ARG A 234 13.77 -2.08 -14.75
N LEU A 235 13.10 -1.55 -15.77
CA LEU A 235 11.66 -1.23 -15.72
C LEU A 235 10.84 -2.43 -15.20
N PHE A 236 11.13 -3.62 -15.73
CA PHE A 236 10.56 -4.87 -15.26
C PHE A 236 11.59 -5.63 -14.41
N PRO A 237 11.27 -6.09 -13.19
CA PRO A 237 10.01 -5.91 -12.44
C PRO A 237 10.00 -4.66 -11.54
N MET A 238 11.06 -3.84 -11.53
CA MET A 238 11.26 -2.85 -10.46
C MET A 238 10.16 -1.80 -10.37
N LEU A 239 9.61 -1.31 -11.49
CA LEU A 239 8.54 -0.32 -11.48
C LEU A 239 7.35 -0.77 -10.61
N PHE A 240 6.98 -2.04 -10.75
CA PHE A 240 5.85 -2.63 -10.05
C PHE A 240 6.15 -2.78 -8.55
N VAL A 241 7.41 -3.03 -8.18
CA VAL A 241 7.85 -3.13 -6.79
C VAL A 241 7.95 -1.76 -6.13
N VAL A 242 8.51 -0.77 -6.83
CA VAL A 242 8.71 0.60 -6.34
C VAL A 242 7.38 1.32 -6.14
N ILE A 243 6.47 1.22 -7.11
CA ILE A 243 5.11 1.75 -7.01
C ILE A 243 4.19 0.64 -6.50
N SER A 244 4.48 0.09 -5.31
CA SER A 244 3.56 -0.82 -4.66
C SER A 244 2.39 -0.05 -4.04
N CYS A 245 2.66 0.93 -3.19
CA CYS A 245 1.62 1.83 -2.67
C CYS A 245 1.23 2.83 -3.76
N GLY A 246 -0.06 3.06 -3.94
CA GLY A 246 -0.63 3.76 -5.09
C GLY A 246 -1.11 2.86 -6.24
N ALA A 247 -0.58 1.63 -6.41
CA ALA A 247 -1.04 0.67 -7.43
C ALA A 247 -1.61 -0.62 -6.84
N ILE A 248 -0.85 -1.33 -5.99
CA ILE A 248 -1.32 -2.50 -5.22
C ILE A 248 -0.39 -2.79 -4.04
N SER A 249 -0.97 -2.91 -2.84
CA SER A 249 -0.20 -2.94 -1.61
C SER A 249 -0.70 -4.00 -0.63
N GLY A 250 0.17 -4.95 -0.30
CA GLY A 250 -0.09 -5.98 0.70
C GLY A 250 -0.21 -5.42 2.13
N PHE A 251 0.49 -4.33 2.45
CA PHE A 251 0.41 -3.59 3.71
C PHE A 251 -1.01 -3.16 3.99
N HIS A 252 -1.76 -2.72 2.98
CA HIS A 252 -3.13 -2.26 3.16
C HIS A 252 -4.02 -3.39 3.70
N SER A 253 -3.76 -4.64 3.31
CA SER A 253 -4.48 -5.80 3.85
C SER A 253 -4.28 -5.92 5.37
N THR A 254 -3.14 -5.50 5.91
CA THR A 254 -2.86 -5.54 7.35
C THR A 254 -3.58 -4.45 8.14
N GLN A 255 -3.81 -3.30 7.51
CA GLN A 255 -4.45 -2.14 8.14
C GLN A 255 -5.98 -2.24 8.11
N THR A 256 -6.48 -2.81 7.03
CA THR A 256 -7.90 -2.96 6.71
C THR A 256 -8.75 -3.69 7.79
N PRO A 257 -8.26 -4.73 8.50
CA PRO A 257 -8.98 -5.37 9.61
C PRO A 257 -9.42 -4.40 10.70
N MET A 258 -8.61 -3.39 11.03
CA MET A 258 -8.99 -2.41 12.05
C MET A 258 -10.26 -1.67 11.64
N MET A 259 -10.38 -1.31 10.36
CA MET A 259 -11.56 -0.61 9.84
C MET A 259 -12.74 -1.55 9.59
N ALA A 260 -12.48 -2.81 9.24
CA ALA A 260 -13.51 -3.85 9.14
C ALA A 260 -14.27 -4.08 10.47
N ARG A 261 -13.61 -3.85 11.61
CA ARG A 261 -14.24 -3.96 12.95
C ARG A 261 -15.18 -2.80 13.29
N CYS A 262 -15.10 -1.69 12.55
CA CYS A 262 -15.88 -0.47 12.81
C CYS A 262 -16.96 -0.19 11.75
N LEU A 263 -17.03 -1.01 10.70
CA LEU A 263 -17.95 -0.83 9.58
C LEU A 263 -19.39 -1.22 9.97
N GLU A 264 -20.33 -0.28 9.88
CA GLU A 264 -21.75 -0.50 10.24
C GLU A 264 -22.49 -1.43 9.26
N ASN A 265 -22.10 -1.44 7.99
CA ASN A 265 -22.78 -2.24 6.97
C ASN A 265 -21.84 -2.71 5.85
N GLU A 266 -22.00 -3.95 5.37
CA GLU A 266 -21.21 -4.46 4.23
C GLU A 266 -21.34 -3.59 2.97
N LYS A 267 -22.49 -2.94 2.74
CA LYS A 267 -22.75 -2.05 1.58
C LYS A 267 -21.80 -0.86 1.49
N ASP A 268 -21.18 -0.49 2.61
CA ASP A 268 -20.25 0.62 2.67
C ASP A 268 -18.81 0.19 2.39
N GLY A 269 -18.54 -1.11 2.28
CA GLY A 269 -17.21 -1.64 2.02
C GLY A 269 -16.57 -1.14 0.72
N ARG A 270 -17.36 -0.94 -0.34
CA ARG A 270 -16.83 -0.36 -1.59
C ARG A 270 -16.36 1.08 -1.37
N LYS A 271 -17.14 1.89 -0.65
CA LYS A 271 -16.75 3.28 -0.36
C LYS A 271 -15.48 3.31 0.48
N VAL A 272 -15.45 2.52 1.55
CA VAL A 272 -14.36 2.53 2.55
C VAL A 272 -13.07 1.94 2.00
N PHE A 273 -13.09 0.77 1.38
CA PHE A 273 -11.86 0.06 1.00
C PHE A 273 -11.45 0.37 -0.43
N TYR A 274 -12.34 0.12 -1.40
CA TYR A 274 -12.04 0.40 -2.81
C TYR A 274 -11.84 1.91 -3.03
N GLY A 275 -12.73 2.73 -2.47
CA GLY A 275 -12.66 4.19 -2.60
C GLY A 275 -11.39 4.79 -1.97
N ALA A 276 -10.96 4.29 -0.81
CA ALA A 276 -9.73 4.77 -0.18
C ALA A 276 -8.51 4.48 -1.07
N MET A 277 -8.42 3.28 -1.64
CA MET A 277 -7.33 2.92 -2.55
C MET A 277 -7.33 3.76 -3.83
N ILE A 278 -8.51 4.04 -4.42
CA ILE A 278 -8.60 4.96 -5.58
C ILE A 278 -8.14 6.36 -5.21
N THR A 279 -8.50 6.84 -4.01
CA THR A 279 -8.08 8.15 -3.51
C THR A 279 -6.55 8.20 -3.32
N GLU A 280 -5.95 7.14 -2.81
CA GLU A 280 -4.49 7.00 -2.74
C GLU A 280 -3.85 6.97 -4.14
N GLY A 281 -4.44 6.25 -5.10
CA GLY A 281 -3.98 6.23 -6.49
C GLY A 281 -4.01 7.61 -7.15
N ILE A 282 -5.00 8.44 -6.82
CA ILE A 282 -5.05 9.85 -7.25
C ILE A 282 -3.88 10.63 -6.65
N VAL A 283 -3.62 10.49 -5.34
CA VAL A 283 -2.46 11.13 -4.70
C VAL A 283 -1.14 10.69 -5.35
N ALA A 284 -0.99 9.40 -5.65
CA ALA A 284 0.18 8.87 -6.34
C ALA A 284 0.34 9.43 -7.76
N MET A 285 -0.76 9.52 -8.51
CA MET A 285 -0.75 10.13 -9.85
C MET A 285 -0.31 11.60 -9.80
N ILE A 286 -0.82 12.36 -8.82
CA ILE A 286 -0.46 13.77 -8.62
C ILE A 286 1.04 13.90 -8.34
N TRP A 287 1.59 13.10 -7.43
CA TRP A 287 3.00 13.20 -7.05
C TRP A 287 3.96 12.69 -8.12
N ALA A 288 3.61 11.61 -8.83
CA ALA A 288 4.38 11.17 -9.99
C ALA A 288 4.43 12.26 -11.07
N THR A 289 3.29 12.89 -11.34
CA THR A 289 3.18 13.96 -12.34
C THR A 289 3.89 15.23 -11.91
N ALA A 290 3.74 15.63 -10.64
CA ALA A 290 4.40 16.80 -10.10
C ALA A 290 5.92 16.68 -10.18
N ALA A 291 6.48 15.52 -9.79
CA ALA A 291 7.92 15.29 -9.82
C ALA A 291 8.50 15.28 -11.23
N ILE A 292 7.88 14.58 -12.19
CA ILE A 292 8.35 14.56 -13.58
C ILE A 292 8.37 15.97 -14.16
N ASN A 293 7.29 16.75 -13.98
CA ASN A 293 7.21 18.06 -14.62
C ASN A 293 8.04 19.13 -13.90
N TYR A 294 8.18 19.06 -12.57
CA TYR A 294 9.03 19.98 -11.81
C TYR A 294 10.48 19.97 -12.28
N PHE A 295 11.02 18.78 -12.57
CA PHE A 295 12.39 18.62 -13.05
C PHE A 295 12.51 18.61 -14.58
N GLY A 296 11.48 19.04 -15.32
CA GLY A 296 11.53 19.11 -16.78
C GLY A 296 11.58 17.76 -17.50
N GLY A 297 11.32 16.66 -16.79
CA GLY A 297 11.18 15.32 -17.33
C GLY A 297 11.82 14.21 -16.50
N PRO A 298 11.65 12.94 -16.93
CA PRO A 298 12.26 11.81 -16.25
C PRO A 298 13.79 11.94 -16.13
N ASP A 299 14.46 12.48 -17.14
CA ASP A 299 15.91 12.64 -17.14
C ASP A 299 16.38 13.66 -16.08
N GLY A 300 15.67 14.80 -15.95
CA GLY A 300 15.95 15.78 -14.90
C GLY A 300 15.64 15.25 -13.51
N LEU A 301 14.56 14.47 -13.36
CA LEU A 301 14.23 13.80 -12.10
C LEU A 301 15.30 12.76 -11.70
N ASN A 302 15.84 12.01 -12.68
CA ASN A 302 16.95 11.09 -12.44
C ASN A 302 18.25 11.81 -12.07
N THR A 303 18.50 12.97 -12.68
CA THR A 303 19.65 13.82 -12.34
C THR A 303 19.54 14.28 -10.89
N ALA A 304 18.38 14.84 -10.51
CA ALA A 304 18.13 15.25 -9.13
C ALA A 304 18.31 14.10 -8.13
N ALA A 305 17.83 12.90 -8.45
CA ALA A 305 18.01 11.72 -7.60
C ALA A 305 19.49 11.30 -7.48
N THR A 306 20.27 11.42 -8.57
CA THR A 306 21.71 11.10 -8.58
C THR A 306 22.53 12.11 -7.79
N ASP A 307 22.07 13.37 -7.74
CA ASP A 307 22.65 14.45 -6.92
C ASP A 307 22.34 14.33 -5.42
N GLY A 308 21.69 13.23 -5.00
CA GLY A 308 21.38 12.95 -3.60
C GLY A 308 20.04 13.51 -3.12
N ASN A 309 19.20 14.05 -4.01
CA ASN A 309 17.85 14.47 -3.61
C ASN A 309 16.98 13.25 -3.32
N THR A 310 16.75 13.01 -2.02
CA THR A 310 15.79 12.00 -1.58
C THR A 310 14.36 12.40 -1.96
N PRO A 311 13.40 11.46 -2.01
CA PRO A 311 12.00 11.80 -2.24
C PRO A 311 11.45 12.84 -1.25
N ALA A 312 11.95 12.85 -0.02
CA ALA A 312 11.60 13.87 0.98
C ALA A 312 12.04 15.28 0.54
N ILE A 313 13.26 15.41 0.04
CA ILE A 313 13.82 16.67 -0.46
C ILE A 313 13.05 17.14 -1.69
N ILE A 314 12.71 16.22 -2.60
CA ILE A 314 11.91 16.53 -3.81
C ILE A 314 10.53 17.07 -3.43
N VAL A 315 9.84 16.42 -2.50
CA VAL A 315 8.55 16.89 -1.98
C VAL A 315 8.68 18.31 -1.42
N ASN A 316 9.70 18.54 -0.59
CA ASN A 316 9.93 19.84 0.02
C ASN A 316 10.21 20.92 -1.04
N ALA A 317 11.03 20.62 -2.05
CA ALA A 317 11.35 21.54 -3.15
C ALA A 317 10.09 21.94 -3.93
N ILE A 318 9.27 20.95 -4.34
CA ILE A 318 8.02 21.19 -5.07
C ILE A 318 7.06 22.03 -4.21
N CYS A 319 6.86 21.67 -2.94
CA CYS A 319 5.95 22.39 -2.06
C CYS A 319 6.39 23.84 -1.81
N ASN A 320 7.68 24.08 -1.57
CA ASN A 320 8.19 25.43 -1.35
C ASN A 320 8.10 26.30 -2.61
N ASP A 321 8.45 25.76 -3.77
CA ASP A 321 8.43 26.52 -5.02
C ASP A 321 6.99 26.77 -5.52
N TRP A 322 6.13 25.75 -5.47
CA TRP A 322 4.79 25.86 -6.05
C TRP A 322 3.77 26.55 -5.14
N LEU A 323 3.92 26.41 -3.83
CA LEU A 323 2.94 26.87 -2.84
C LEU A 323 3.52 27.87 -1.82
N GLY A 324 4.80 28.23 -1.94
CA GLY A 324 5.48 29.16 -1.04
C GLY A 324 5.55 28.67 0.41
N LYS A 325 5.57 29.61 1.36
CA LYS A 325 5.67 29.32 2.81
C LYS A 325 4.52 28.44 3.33
N VAL A 326 3.31 28.58 2.76
CA VAL A 326 2.16 27.75 3.11
C VAL A 326 2.39 26.30 2.67
N GLY A 327 3.00 26.12 1.49
CA GLY A 327 3.45 24.83 0.99
C GLY A 327 4.37 24.07 1.92
N ALA A 328 5.37 24.74 2.48
CA ALA A 328 6.31 24.15 3.44
C ALA A 328 5.58 23.57 4.67
N VAL A 329 4.63 24.33 5.22
CA VAL A 329 3.82 23.90 6.36
C VAL A 329 2.94 22.70 5.98
N LEU A 330 2.31 22.73 4.80
CA LEU A 330 1.51 21.61 4.31
C LEU A 330 2.34 20.36 4.06
N ALA A 331 3.58 20.49 3.59
CA ALA A 331 4.50 19.37 3.43
C ALA A 331 4.81 18.70 4.77
N VAL A 332 5.03 19.48 5.83
CA VAL A 332 5.20 18.93 7.19
C VAL A 332 3.91 18.23 7.63
N LEU A 333 2.77 18.91 7.55
CA LEU A 333 1.51 18.35 8.03
C LEU A 333 1.06 17.11 7.25
N GLY A 334 1.28 17.06 5.94
CA GLY A 334 0.89 15.96 5.07
C GLY A 334 1.92 14.84 5.00
N VAL A 335 3.21 15.16 4.87
CA VAL A 335 4.27 14.18 4.56
C VAL A 335 5.08 13.78 5.79
N VAL A 336 5.07 14.54 6.89
CA VAL A 336 5.66 14.10 8.16
C VAL A 336 4.60 13.39 9.01
N LEU A 337 3.46 14.05 9.29
CA LEU A 337 2.49 13.50 10.25
C LEU A 337 1.76 12.26 9.73
N CYS A 338 1.39 12.20 8.45
CA CYS A 338 0.64 11.04 7.93
C CYS A 338 1.46 9.75 8.01
N PRO A 339 2.71 9.68 7.51
CA PRO A 339 3.53 8.49 7.71
C PRO A 339 3.80 8.16 9.17
N ILE A 340 3.97 9.18 10.03
CA ILE A 340 4.09 8.95 11.47
C ILE A 340 2.86 8.17 11.96
N THR A 341 1.64 8.62 11.63
CA THR A 341 0.43 7.91 12.03
C THR A 341 0.29 6.52 11.41
N SER A 342 0.60 6.33 10.12
CA SER A 342 0.56 5.01 9.47
C SER A 342 1.63 4.07 10.04
N GLY A 343 2.74 4.60 10.56
CA GLY A 343 3.80 3.81 11.20
C GLY A 343 3.41 3.32 12.60
N ASP A 344 2.69 4.13 13.39
CA ASP A 344 2.02 3.66 14.61
C ASP A 344 1.09 2.50 14.28
N THR A 345 0.24 2.64 13.26
CA THR A 345 -0.70 1.57 12.89
C THR A 345 -0.01 0.33 12.32
N ALA A 346 1.17 0.46 11.71
CA ALA A 346 2.02 -0.67 11.32
C ALA A 346 2.53 -1.45 12.54
N PHE A 347 3.16 -0.79 13.51
CA PHE A 347 3.65 -1.44 14.74
C PHE A 347 2.50 -1.99 15.60
N ARG A 348 1.38 -1.30 15.65
CA ARG A 348 0.16 -1.77 16.32
C ARG A 348 -0.40 -3.02 15.66
N SER A 349 -0.53 -3.02 14.33
CA SER A 349 -0.97 -4.20 13.57
C SER A 349 -0.05 -5.39 13.78
N LEU A 350 1.27 -5.15 13.83
CA LEU A 350 2.25 -6.18 14.14
C LEU A 350 2.03 -6.77 15.53
N ARG A 351 1.91 -5.92 16.56
CA ARG A 351 1.65 -6.36 17.93
C ARG A 351 0.35 -7.17 18.03
N LEU A 352 -0.73 -6.70 17.41
CA LEU A 352 -2.03 -7.41 17.41
C LEU A 352 -1.92 -8.78 16.72
N MET A 353 -1.21 -8.84 15.59
CA MET A 353 -0.98 -10.09 14.85
C MET A 353 -0.15 -11.09 15.67
N LEU A 354 0.91 -10.65 16.34
CA LEU A 354 1.69 -11.51 17.24
C LEU A 354 0.86 -11.93 18.46
N GLY A 355 0.01 -11.03 18.98
CA GLY A 355 -0.97 -11.36 20.00
C GLY A 355 -1.92 -12.48 19.57
N ASP A 356 -2.47 -12.41 18.36
CA ASP A 356 -3.30 -13.47 17.77
C ASP A 356 -2.52 -14.79 17.58
N ALA A 357 -1.26 -14.71 17.14
CA ALA A 357 -0.41 -15.87 16.89
C ALA A 357 -0.01 -16.60 18.19
N LEU A 358 0.30 -15.83 19.24
CA LEU A 358 0.70 -16.32 20.56
C LEU A 358 -0.49 -16.54 21.51
N LYS A 359 -1.71 -16.22 21.06
CA LYS A 359 -2.96 -16.27 21.85
C LYS A 359 -2.89 -15.43 23.14
N LEU A 360 -2.22 -14.28 23.08
CA LEU A 360 -2.08 -13.36 24.20
C LEU A 360 -3.20 -12.31 24.20
N ASN A 361 -4.00 -12.27 25.26
CA ASN A 361 -5.02 -11.25 25.45
C ASN A 361 -4.36 -9.86 25.48
N GLN A 362 -4.82 -8.93 24.63
CA GLN A 362 -4.25 -7.58 24.49
C GLN A 362 -4.93 -6.53 25.39
N VAL A 363 -5.88 -6.91 26.24
CA VAL A 363 -6.48 -6.01 27.23
C VAL A 363 -5.44 -5.55 28.28
N PRO A 364 -4.65 -6.44 28.93
CA PRO A 364 -3.67 -6.02 29.93
C PRO A 364 -2.47 -5.30 29.31
N ILE A 365 -2.08 -4.17 29.91
CA ILE A 365 -0.90 -3.38 29.51
C ILE A 365 0.39 -4.21 29.53
N ARG A 366 0.55 -5.13 30.48
CA ARG A 366 1.71 -6.03 30.56
C ARG A 366 1.90 -6.84 29.27
N ASN A 367 0.82 -7.42 28.74
CA ASN A 367 0.89 -8.24 27.53
C ASN A 367 1.21 -7.39 26.30
N ARG A 368 0.79 -6.12 26.30
CA ARG A 368 1.16 -5.15 25.26
C ARG A 368 2.67 -4.86 25.31
N LEU A 369 3.22 -4.61 26.50
CA LEU A 369 4.66 -4.31 26.68
C LEU A 369 5.56 -5.48 26.30
N VAL A 370 5.20 -6.69 26.70
CA VAL A 370 5.97 -7.91 26.41
C VAL A 370 6.14 -8.12 24.89
N LEU A 371 5.15 -7.71 24.09
CA LEU A 371 5.24 -7.76 22.64
C LEU A 371 5.87 -6.50 22.03
N ALA A 372 5.53 -5.32 22.54
CA ALA A 372 5.98 -4.05 21.98
C ALA A 372 7.50 -3.85 22.16
N LEU A 373 8.07 -4.14 23.32
CA LEU A 373 9.49 -3.88 23.60
C LEU A 373 10.41 -4.63 22.62
N PRO A 374 10.28 -5.96 22.39
CA PRO A 374 11.08 -6.65 21.38
C PRO A 374 10.90 -6.10 19.97
N ILE A 375 9.66 -5.76 19.57
CA ILE A 375 9.38 -5.18 18.26
C ILE A 375 10.17 -3.88 18.07
N PHE A 376 10.12 -2.96 19.05
CA PHE A 376 10.79 -1.68 18.96
C PHE A 376 12.31 -1.79 19.06
N LEU A 377 12.84 -2.76 19.80
CA LEU A 377 14.29 -3.04 19.82
C LEU A 377 14.79 -3.49 18.44
N VAL A 378 14.08 -4.43 17.79
CA VAL A 378 14.43 -4.85 16.42
C VAL A 378 14.27 -3.70 15.43
N ALA A 379 13.21 -2.90 15.57
CA ALA A 379 12.97 -1.75 14.71
C ALA A 379 14.09 -0.69 14.84
N ALA A 380 14.54 -0.40 16.06
CA ALA A 380 15.63 0.55 16.29
C ALA A 380 16.93 0.11 15.58
N PHE A 381 17.24 -1.19 15.62
CA PHE A 381 18.37 -1.75 14.87
C PHE A 381 18.17 -1.63 13.35
N CYS A 382 16.99 -1.96 12.84
CA CYS A 382 16.67 -1.82 11.41
C CYS A 382 16.74 -0.36 10.92
N CYS A 383 16.43 0.62 11.77
CA CYS A 383 16.56 2.05 11.44
C CYS A 383 18.02 2.51 11.28
N MET A 384 19.01 1.70 11.67
CA MET A 384 20.43 1.97 11.40
C MET A 384 20.84 1.59 9.97
N MET A 385 19.99 0.87 9.23
CA MET A 385 20.22 0.54 7.83
C MET A 385 20.00 1.75 6.93
N ASP A 386 20.63 1.72 5.76
CA ASP A 386 20.37 2.70 4.70
C ASP A 386 18.89 2.68 4.26
N PHE A 387 18.31 3.87 4.05
CA PHE A 387 16.90 4.02 3.71
C PHE A 387 16.56 3.30 2.39
N THR A 388 17.43 3.36 1.39
CA THR A 388 17.17 2.71 0.09
C THR A 388 17.15 1.20 0.24
N VAL A 389 18.06 0.62 1.02
CA VAL A 389 18.05 -0.82 1.32
C VAL A 389 16.75 -1.20 2.03
N LEU A 390 16.40 -0.49 3.10
CA LEU A 390 15.16 -0.73 3.85
C LEU A 390 13.91 -0.63 2.96
N TRP A 391 13.86 0.41 2.12
CA TRP A 391 12.74 0.66 1.21
C TRP A 391 12.60 -0.42 0.14
N ASN A 392 13.71 -0.98 -0.36
CA ASN A 392 13.69 -2.09 -1.30
C ASN A 392 13.06 -3.35 -0.68
N TYR A 393 13.44 -3.69 0.56
CA TYR A 393 12.83 -4.80 1.31
C TYR A 393 11.35 -4.56 1.59
N VAL A 394 10.97 -3.32 1.92
CA VAL A 394 9.56 -2.94 2.06
C VAL A 394 8.79 -3.14 0.76
N GLY A 395 9.30 -2.67 -0.36
CA GLY A 395 8.64 -2.80 -1.67
C GLY A 395 8.38 -4.27 -2.03
N ILE A 396 9.40 -5.13 -1.96
CA ILE A 396 9.23 -6.55 -2.30
C ILE A 396 8.38 -7.30 -1.27
N GLY A 397 8.56 -7.00 0.02
CA GLY A 397 7.74 -7.56 1.09
C GLY A 397 6.26 -7.22 0.90
N ASN A 398 5.97 -5.99 0.49
CA ASN A 398 4.63 -5.54 0.19
C ASN A 398 4.01 -6.30 -1.00
N GLN A 399 4.78 -6.53 -2.06
CA GLN A 399 4.31 -7.26 -3.24
C GLN A 399 4.08 -8.75 -2.97
N ILE A 400 4.95 -9.40 -2.19
CA ILE A 400 4.76 -10.81 -1.81
C ILE A 400 3.47 -10.98 -1.00
N VAL A 401 3.20 -10.07 -0.06
CA VAL A 401 1.95 -10.09 0.72
C VAL A 401 0.75 -9.88 -0.19
N ALA A 402 0.79 -8.88 -1.09
CA ALA A 402 -0.28 -8.64 -2.05
C ALA A 402 -0.56 -9.87 -2.91
N CYS A 403 0.51 -10.54 -3.39
CA CYS A 403 0.41 -11.75 -4.18
C CYS A 403 -0.30 -12.88 -3.43
N ILE A 404 0.07 -13.14 -2.17
CA ILE A 404 -0.55 -14.18 -1.34
C ILE A 404 -2.03 -13.86 -1.06
N MET A 405 -2.33 -12.58 -0.83
CA MET A 405 -3.70 -12.14 -0.62
C MET A 405 -4.55 -12.30 -1.89
N LEU A 406 -4.04 -11.95 -3.07
CA LEU A 406 -4.74 -12.20 -4.34
C LEU A 406 -5.02 -13.69 -4.57
N TRP A 407 -4.05 -14.57 -4.28
CA TRP A 407 -4.28 -16.03 -4.33
C TRP A 407 -5.32 -16.49 -3.29
N THR A 408 -5.33 -15.89 -2.10
CA THR A 408 -6.34 -16.13 -1.06
C THR A 408 -7.74 -15.73 -1.56
N PHE A 409 -7.87 -14.59 -2.24
CA PHE A 409 -9.14 -14.13 -2.77
C PHE A 409 -9.60 -14.96 -3.98
N ALA A 410 -8.68 -15.35 -4.85
CA ALA A 410 -8.96 -16.30 -5.93
C ALA A 410 -9.48 -17.62 -5.35
N LYS A 411 -8.87 -18.11 -4.26
CA LYS A 411 -9.34 -19.32 -3.56
C LYS A 411 -10.74 -19.15 -2.99
N TYR A 412 -11.07 -17.98 -2.45
CA TYR A 412 -12.44 -17.65 -2.02
C TYR A 412 -13.45 -17.75 -3.18
N LEU A 413 -13.09 -17.30 -4.38
CA LEU A 413 -13.94 -17.37 -5.59
C LEU A 413 -13.85 -18.70 -6.37
N SER A 414 -13.02 -19.66 -5.96
CA SER A 414 -12.68 -20.89 -6.73
C SER A 414 -13.88 -21.76 -7.14
N ARG A 415 -15.04 -21.59 -6.52
CA ARG A 415 -16.30 -22.29 -6.89
C ARG A 415 -16.97 -21.71 -8.15
N THR A 416 -16.42 -20.65 -8.75
CA THR A 416 -16.95 -20.00 -9.95
C THR A 416 -15.81 -19.53 -10.86
N MET A 417 -16.03 -19.43 -12.18
CA MET A 417 -15.03 -18.88 -13.13
C MET A 417 -14.60 -17.43 -12.82
N LYS A 418 -15.31 -16.74 -11.93
CA LYS A 418 -14.97 -15.41 -11.45
C LYS A 418 -13.64 -15.36 -10.68
N HIS A 419 -13.06 -16.50 -10.28
CA HIS A 419 -11.73 -16.53 -9.69
C HIS A 419 -10.66 -15.95 -10.63
N LEU A 420 -10.88 -15.97 -11.96
CA LEU A 420 -9.92 -15.44 -12.95
C LEU A 420 -9.62 -13.95 -12.77
N PHE A 421 -10.60 -13.17 -12.29
CA PHE A 421 -10.40 -11.75 -11.96
C PHE A 421 -9.36 -11.53 -10.86
N LEU A 422 -9.01 -12.56 -10.09
CA LEU A 422 -8.05 -12.48 -8.98
C LEU A 422 -6.83 -13.38 -9.23
N SER A 423 -7.00 -14.56 -9.84
CA SER A 423 -5.87 -15.46 -10.14
C SER A 423 -4.98 -14.94 -11.27
N VAL A 424 -5.52 -14.18 -12.24
CA VAL A 424 -4.70 -13.54 -13.29
C VAL A 424 -3.81 -12.44 -12.69
N PRO A 425 -4.34 -11.46 -11.94
CA PRO A 425 -3.50 -10.52 -11.17
C PRO A 425 -2.53 -11.20 -10.19
N ALA A 426 -2.95 -12.28 -9.52
CA ALA A 426 -2.08 -13.04 -8.62
C ALA A 426 -0.89 -13.67 -9.37
N THR A 427 -1.14 -14.19 -10.58
CA THR A 427 -0.10 -14.78 -11.45
C THR A 427 0.86 -13.70 -11.94
N PHE A 428 0.34 -12.53 -12.32
CA PHE A 428 1.17 -11.39 -12.68
C PHE A 428 2.08 -10.96 -11.52
N LEU A 429 1.55 -10.80 -10.30
CA LEU A 429 2.39 -10.48 -9.14
C LEU A 429 3.35 -11.61 -8.76
N THR A 430 2.98 -12.87 -8.99
CA THR A 430 3.91 -14.00 -8.81
C THR A 430 5.11 -13.82 -9.74
N TYR A 431 4.87 -13.46 -11.01
CA TYR A 431 5.91 -13.23 -11.99
C TYR A 431 6.80 -12.04 -11.60
N ILE A 432 6.20 -10.94 -11.11
CA ILE A 432 6.93 -9.78 -10.58
C ILE A 432 7.84 -10.16 -9.40
N CYS A 433 7.28 -10.83 -8.39
CA CYS A 433 8.02 -11.19 -7.17
C CYS A 433 9.16 -12.16 -7.47
N VAL A 434 8.92 -13.18 -8.30
CA VAL A 434 9.95 -14.16 -8.67
C VAL A 434 11.02 -13.50 -9.55
N SER A 435 10.63 -12.69 -10.54
CA SER A 435 11.61 -11.97 -11.37
C SER A 435 12.51 -11.07 -10.51
N TYR A 436 11.93 -10.38 -9.53
CA TYR A 436 12.70 -9.53 -8.61
C TYR A 436 13.68 -10.36 -7.80
N PHE A 437 13.19 -11.44 -7.18
CA PHE A 437 14.02 -12.31 -6.35
C PHE A 437 15.16 -12.95 -7.16
N MET A 438 14.93 -13.33 -8.42
CA MET A 438 15.98 -13.87 -9.28
C MET A 438 17.03 -12.82 -9.66
N MET A 439 16.62 -11.60 -10.01
CA MET A 439 17.48 -10.60 -10.67
C MET A 439 18.07 -9.55 -9.73
N ALA A 440 17.41 -9.25 -8.61
CA ALA A 440 17.85 -8.18 -7.72
C ALA A 440 19.21 -8.51 -7.08
N PRO A 441 20.03 -7.49 -6.76
CA PRO A 441 21.29 -7.70 -6.05
C PRO A 441 21.09 -8.41 -4.70
N HIS A 442 22.11 -9.12 -4.22
CA HIS A 442 22.07 -9.79 -2.91
C HIS A 442 21.79 -8.83 -1.75
N VAL A 443 22.32 -7.61 -1.82
CA VAL A 443 22.06 -6.55 -0.82
C VAL A 443 20.58 -6.14 -0.73
N ASN A 444 19.80 -6.42 -1.77
CA ASN A 444 18.36 -6.18 -1.83
C ASN A 444 17.56 -7.50 -1.68
N GLY A 445 18.20 -8.58 -1.25
CA GLY A 445 17.57 -9.88 -1.01
C GLY A 445 17.32 -10.73 -2.26
N GLY A 446 17.93 -10.39 -3.41
CA GLY A 446 17.84 -11.21 -4.62
C GLY A 446 19.03 -12.16 -4.83
N LEU A 447 18.98 -12.92 -5.92
CA LEU A 447 20.00 -13.91 -6.31
C LEU A 447 21.02 -13.39 -7.34
N ALA A 448 20.88 -12.14 -7.80
CA ALA A 448 21.76 -11.51 -8.79
C ALA A 448 21.97 -12.33 -10.08
N LEU A 449 20.96 -13.09 -10.51
CA LEU A 449 21.01 -13.87 -11.75
C LEU A 449 20.79 -12.99 -12.98
N SER A 450 21.17 -13.52 -14.15
CA SER A 450 20.97 -12.81 -15.42
C SER A 450 19.47 -12.60 -15.70
N PRO A 451 19.10 -11.50 -16.40
CA PRO A 451 17.69 -11.21 -16.70
C PRO A 451 17.00 -12.34 -17.48
N ALA A 452 17.72 -12.97 -18.43
CA ALA A 452 17.18 -14.07 -19.22
C ALA A 452 16.75 -15.24 -18.32
N VAL A 453 17.61 -15.67 -17.39
CA VAL A 453 17.29 -16.74 -16.44
C VAL A 453 16.16 -16.30 -15.51
N GLY A 454 16.22 -15.07 -14.99
CA GLY A 454 15.20 -14.54 -14.10
C GLY A 454 13.79 -14.56 -14.70
N TYR A 455 13.64 -14.09 -15.94
CA TYR A 455 12.34 -14.08 -16.63
C TYR A 455 11.85 -15.47 -16.99
N ILE A 456 12.73 -16.38 -17.42
CA ILE A 456 12.34 -17.76 -17.74
C ILE A 456 11.83 -18.48 -16.48
N VAL A 457 12.58 -18.39 -15.38
CA VAL A 457 12.20 -19.02 -14.10
C VAL A 457 10.90 -18.41 -13.56
N ALA A 458 10.77 -17.09 -13.59
CA ALA A 458 9.54 -16.42 -13.18
C ALA A 458 8.34 -16.85 -14.04
N GLY A 459 8.53 -16.98 -15.35
CA GLY A 459 7.50 -17.43 -16.29
C GLY A 459 7.05 -18.85 -15.98
N ALA A 460 8.01 -19.76 -15.80
CA ALA A 460 7.73 -21.15 -15.47
C ALA A 460 6.97 -21.30 -14.14
N ILE A 461 7.43 -20.64 -13.07
CA ILE A 461 6.80 -20.71 -11.74
C ILE A 461 5.39 -20.12 -11.77
N SER A 462 5.22 -18.95 -12.40
CA SER A 462 3.93 -18.27 -12.45
C SER A 462 2.91 -19.06 -13.27
N LEU A 463 3.34 -19.61 -14.42
CA LEU A 463 2.50 -20.47 -15.23
C LEU A 463 2.12 -21.75 -14.49
N ALA A 464 3.07 -22.40 -13.81
CA ALA A 464 2.81 -23.59 -13.01
C ALA A 464 1.80 -23.31 -11.89
N ALA A 465 1.94 -22.18 -11.18
CA ALA A 465 1.00 -21.75 -10.15
C ALA A 465 -0.41 -21.52 -10.74
N PHE A 466 -0.50 -20.81 -11.87
CA PHE A 466 -1.77 -20.56 -12.56
C PHE A 466 -2.45 -21.84 -13.02
N VAL A 467 -1.74 -22.71 -13.73
CA VAL A 467 -2.28 -23.97 -14.25
C VAL A 467 -2.74 -24.86 -13.11
N THR A 468 -1.90 -25.06 -12.09
CA THR A 468 -2.25 -25.89 -10.93
C THR A 468 -3.49 -25.38 -10.20
N PHE A 469 -3.58 -24.06 -10.00
CA PHE A 469 -4.75 -23.45 -9.36
C PHE A 469 -6.02 -23.56 -10.21
N ASN A 470 -5.92 -23.37 -11.53
CA ASN A 470 -7.06 -23.52 -12.44
C ASN A 470 -7.56 -24.97 -12.49
N LEU A 471 -6.65 -25.95 -12.56
CA LEU A 471 -7.00 -27.37 -12.48
C LEU A 471 -7.73 -27.70 -11.17
N TYR A 472 -7.26 -27.14 -10.05
CA TYR A 472 -7.95 -27.25 -8.76
C TYR A 472 -9.38 -26.65 -8.83
N CYS A 473 -9.54 -25.45 -9.39
CA CYS A 473 -10.84 -24.80 -9.53
C CYS A 473 -11.80 -25.61 -10.40
N VAL A 474 -11.35 -26.11 -11.55
CA VAL A 474 -12.16 -26.96 -12.46
C VAL A 474 -12.68 -28.19 -11.72
N LYS A 475 -11.80 -28.92 -11.02
CA LYS A 475 -12.23 -30.08 -10.20
C LYS A 475 -13.31 -29.72 -9.20
N ARG A 476 -13.16 -28.58 -8.51
CA ARG A 476 -14.12 -28.10 -7.50
C ARG A 476 -15.47 -27.67 -8.09
N GLN A 477 -15.45 -27.05 -9.26
CA GLN A 477 -16.66 -26.62 -9.97
C GLN A 477 -17.45 -27.81 -10.49
N THR A 478 -16.76 -28.82 -11.05
CA THR A 478 -17.39 -30.07 -11.48
C THR A 478 -18.03 -30.81 -10.32
N ALA A 479 -17.34 -30.91 -9.16
CA ALA A 479 -17.91 -31.52 -7.96
C ALA A 479 -19.19 -30.80 -7.48
N LYS A 480 -19.21 -29.46 -7.49
CA LYS A 480 -20.39 -28.68 -7.13
C LYS A 480 -21.57 -28.92 -8.09
N ARG A 481 -21.30 -29.00 -9.41
CA ARG A 481 -22.34 -29.29 -10.41
C ARG A 481 -22.96 -30.67 -10.19
N LYS A 482 -22.13 -31.69 -9.92
CA LYS A 482 -22.62 -33.04 -9.59
C LYS A 482 -23.50 -33.04 -8.33
N PHE A 483 -23.11 -32.32 -7.28
CA PHE A 483 -23.90 -32.22 -6.05
C PHE A 483 -25.24 -31.50 -6.24
N LEU A 484 -25.34 -30.51 -7.14
CA LEU A 484 -26.61 -29.82 -7.41
C LEU A 484 -27.52 -30.57 -8.40
N ALA A 485 -26.98 -31.55 -9.11
CA ALA A 485 -27.72 -32.40 -10.05
C ALA A 485 -28.22 -33.71 -9.44
N ALA A 486 -27.68 -34.08 -8.27
CA ALA A 486 -28.18 -35.13 -7.40
C ALA A 486 -29.10 -34.52 -6.34
#